data_AF-A0A838DMD6-F1
#
_entry.id   AF-A0A838DMD6-F1
#
_cell.length_a   1.000
_cell.length_b   1.000
_cell.length_c   1.000
_cell.angle_alpha   90.00
_cell.angle_beta   90.00
_cell.angle_gamma   90.00
#
_symmetry.space_group_name_H-M   'P 1'
#
loop_
_entity.id
_entity.type
_entity.pdbx_description
1 polymer ?
#
loop_
_entity_poly.entity_id
_entity_poly.type
_entity_poly.pdbx_seq_one_letter_code
_entity_poly.pdbx_strand_id
1 'polypeptide(L)'
;MAEALSIIEALGFLRSQQNERSALTLLALLDLKPDTPWSQAKNPLRGITPMMDFFREYYGKEYKPNTRETVRRQTVHQFFEVGLIQANPDQPDRPINSPKAVYQVEQGALALLRTFGTPEWDQALRTYLTTHVLHFNGKRLSGPYK
;
A
#
# COMPACT_ATOMS: atom_id res chain seq x y z
N MET A 1 1.33 5.56 12.87
CA MET A 1 1.53 4.11 12.64
C MET A 1 0.32 3.27 13.07
N ALA A 2 -0.23 3.46 14.28
CA ALA A 2 -1.42 2.71 14.74
C ALA A 2 -2.62 2.82 13.77
N GLU A 3 -2.92 4.03 13.30
CA GLU A 3 -4.00 4.27 12.34
C GLU A 3 -3.83 3.49 11.03
N ALA A 4 -2.61 3.46 10.47
CA ALA A 4 -2.32 2.69 9.27
C ALA A 4 -2.53 1.18 9.49
N LEU A 5 -2.22 0.65 10.69
CA LEU A 5 -2.53 -0.74 11.03
C LEU A 5 -4.05 -0.97 11.13
N SER A 6 -4.79 -0.05 11.76
CA SER A 6 -6.26 -0.13 11.84
C SER A 6 -6.90 -0.13 10.45
N ILE A 7 -6.39 0.68 9.53
CA ILE A 7 -6.83 0.68 8.12
C ILE A 7 -6.54 -0.66 7.45
N ILE A 8 -5.32 -1.20 7.59
CA ILE A 8 -4.95 -2.50 6.99
C ILE A 8 -5.83 -3.62 7.55
N GLU A 9 -6.15 -3.60 8.85
CA GLU A 9 -7.09 -4.54 9.46
C GLU A 9 -8.51 -4.36 8.91
N ALA A 10 -8.99 -3.11 8.78
CA ALA A 10 -10.32 -2.80 8.25
C ALA A 10 -10.49 -3.18 6.77
N LEU A 11 -9.40 -3.15 5.99
CA LEU A 11 -9.34 -3.62 4.60
C LEU A 11 -9.32 -5.15 4.48
N GLY A 12 -9.27 -5.88 5.61
CA GLY A 12 -9.38 -7.34 5.63
C GLY A 12 -8.07 -8.10 5.37
N PHE A 13 -6.91 -7.46 5.52
CA PHE A 13 -5.61 -8.14 5.38
C PHE A 13 -5.44 -9.22 6.47
N LEU A 14 -4.72 -10.29 6.14
CA LEU A 14 -4.44 -11.39 7.08
C LEU A 14 -3.56 -10.90 8.24
N ARG A 15 -3.67 -11.53 9.42
CA ARG A 15 -2.88 -11.17 10.62
C ARG A 15 -1.36 -11.10 10.36
N SER A 16 -0.82 -11.99 9.52
CA SER A 16 0.61 -11.98 9.15
C SER A 16 1.03 -10.74 8.34
N GLN A 17 0.08 -10.08 7.69
CA GLN A 17 0.27 -8.88 6.86
C GLN A 17 0.03 -7.59 7.67
N GLN A 18 -0.54 -7.69 8.87
CA GLN A 18 -0.79 -6.58 9.79
C GLN A 18 0.44 -6.35 10.68
N ASN A 19 1.49 -5.77 10.11
CA ASN A 19 2.75 -5.53 10.81
C ASN A 19 3.30 -4.13 10.51
N GLU A 20 4.29 -3.71 11.30
CA GLU A 20 4.91 -2.37 11.21
C GLU A 20 5.39 -2.04 9.78
N ARG A 21 5.99 -3.01 9.09
CA ARG A 21 6.49 -2.83 7.71
C ARG A 21 5.34 -2.54 6.74
N SER A 22 4.21 -3.21 6.88
CA SER A 22 3.02 -2.93 6.05
C SER A 22 2.45 -1.54 6.32
N ALA A 23 2.35 -1.14 7.59
CA ALA A 23 1.91 0.19 7.96
C ALA A 23 2.82 1.29 7.40
N LEU A 24 4.14 1.14 7.55
CA LEU A 24 5.13 2.07 7.00
C LEU A 24 5.05 2.13 5.47
N THR A 25 4.90 0.99 4.81
CA THR A 25 4.79 0.91 3.35
C THR A 25 3.57 1.68 2.85
N LEU A 26 2.41 1.52 3.50
CA LEU A 26 1.20 2.28 3.17
C LEU A 26 1.43 3.79 3.34
N LEU A 27 2.03 4.21 4.46
CA LEU A 27 2.31 5.62 4.74
C LEU A 27 3.26 6.23 3.71
N ALA A 28 4.30 5.51 3.29
CA ALA A 28 5.23 5.97 2.26
C ALA A 28 4.55 6.11 0.89
N LEU A 29 3.73 5.12 0.50
CA LEU A 29 2.95 5.17 -0.74
C LEU A 29 1.99 6.37 -0.79
N LEU A 30 1.54 6.85 0.37
CA LEU A 30 0.62 7.98 0.51
C LEU A 30 1.33 9.31 0.80
N ASP A 31 2.66 9.33 0.92
CA ASP A 31 3.45 10.50 1.38
C ASP A 31 2.96 11.08 2.72
N LEU A 32 2.45 10.22 3.62
CA LEU A 32 1.90 10.64 4.91
C LEU A 32 2.98 10.64 5.99
N LYS A 33 3.39 11.83 6.42
CA LYS A 33 4.29 12.04 7.56
C LYS A 33 3.49 12.04 8.87
N PRO A 34 4.14 11.92 10.05
CA PRO A 34 3.43 11.79 11.33
C PRO A 34 2.39 12.88 11.63
N ASP A 35 2.59 14.09 11.11
CA ASP A 35 1.74 15.28 11.29
C ASP A 35 0.81 15.54 10.09
N THR A 36 0.89 14.73 9.03
CA THR A 36 0.06 14.90 7.83
C THR A 36 -1.28 14.19 8.02
N PRO A 37 -2.43 14.89 7.95
CA PRO A 37 -3.73 14.24 8.07
C PRO A 37 -4.02 13.35 6.86
N TRP A 38 -4.78 12.28 7.08
CA TRP A 38 -5.18 11.33 6.03
C TRP A 38 -5.87 12.00 4.83
N SER A 39 -6.64 13.06 5.06
CA SER A 39 -7.28 13.85 4.01
C SER A 39 -6.30 14.51 3.03
N GLN A 40 -5.03 14.70 3.43
CA GLN A 40 -3.95 15.23 2.60
C GLN A 40 -3.06 14.14 1.98
N ALA A 41 -3.42 12.86 2.14
CA ALA A 41 -2.70 11.76 1.52
C ALA A 41 -2.49 12.01 0.02
N LYS A 42 -1.27 11.80 -0.47
CA LYS A 42 -0.91 11.94 -1.88
C LYS A 42 -0.81 10.56 -2.52
N ASN A 43 -0.43 10.54 -3.80
CA ASN A 43 -0.23 9.30 -4.54
C ASN A 43 0.99 9.43 -5.46
N PRO A 44 2.22 9.62 -4.93
CA PRO A 44 3.44 9.67 -5.75
C PRO A 44 3.81 8.29 -6.30
N LEU A 45 4.52 8.27 -7.44
CA LEU A 45 5.22 7.08 -7.90
C LEU A 45 6.36 6.76 -6.93
N ARG A 46 6.31 5.60 -6.26
CA ARG A 46 7.35 5.24 -5.28
C ARG A 46 7.89 3.83 -5.53
N GLY A 47 9.21 3.72 -5.63
CA GLY A 47 9.91 2.43 -5.63
C GLY A 47 10.25 1.97 -4.21
N ILE A 48 10.80 0.75 -4.08
CA ILE A 48 11.09 0.16 -2.76
C ILE A 48 12.15 0.95 -1.96
N THR A 49 13.25 1.36 -2.61
CA THR A 49 14.31 2.11 -1.91
C THR A 49 13.80 3.46 -1.40
N PRO A 50 13.10 4.28 -2.22
CA PRO A 50 12.45 5.49 -1.71
C PRO A 50 11.39 5.27 -0.62
N MET A 51 10.76 4.09 -0.53
CA MET A 51 9.91 3.75 0.63
C MET A 51 10.75 3.52 1.88
N MET A 52 11.83 2.75 1.78
CA MET A 52 12.73 2.49 2.91
C MET A 52 13.39 3.78 3.43
N ASP A 53 13.79 4.68 2.54
CA ASP A 53 14.31 6.00 2.92
C ASP A 53 13.25 6.81 3.68
N PHE A 54 11.99 6.77 3.25
CA PHE A 54 10.87 7.40 3.94
C PHE A 54 10.63 6.82 5.35
N PHE A 55 10.74 5.49 5.50
CA PHE A 55 10.61 4.84 6.82
C PHE A 55 11.68 5.36 7.78
N ARG A 56 12.93 5.48 7.30
CA ARG A 56 14.04 6.01 8.09
C ARG A 56 13.84 7.49 8.43
N GLU A 57 13.56 8.31 7.43
CA GLU A 57 13.51 9.77 7.56
C GLU A 57 12.36 10.25 8.45
N TYR A 58 11.14 9.74 8.25
CA TYR A 58 9.95 10.28 8.91
C TYR A 58 9.48 9.46 10.10
N TYR A 59 9.93 8.20 10.22
CA TYR A 59 9.48 7.29 11.27
C TYR A 59 10.64 6.69 12.08
N GLY A 60 11.90 7.04 11.77
CA GLY A 60 13.08 6.53 12.48
C GLY A 60 13.31 5.02 12.30
N LYS A 61 12.70 4.41 11.29
CA LYS A 61 12.75 2.97 11.05
C LYS A 61 13.76 2.64 9.97
N GLU A 62 14.98 2.40 10.42
CA GLU A 62 16.08 1.99 9.56
C GLU A 62 16.06 0.48 9.31
N TYR A 63 16.04 0.10 8.04
CA TYR A 63 16.15 -1.28 7.61
C TYR A 63 17.43 -1.50 6.83
N LYS A 64 18.06 -2.66 7.04
CA LYS A 64 19.27 -3.04 6.32
C LYS A 64 18.97 -3.24 4.82
N PRO A 65 19.96 -3.08 3.92
CA PRO A 65 19.74 -3.21 2.47
C PRO A 65 19.08 -4.52 2.02
N ASN A 66 19.38 -5.64 2.70
CA ASN A 66 18.76 -6.94 2.42
C ASN A 66 17.25 -6.98 2.71
N THR A 67 16.73 -6.06 3.54
CA THR A 67 15.30 -5.92 3.81
C THR A 67 14.51 -5.36 2.63
N ARG A 68 15.17 -4.77 1.63
CA ARG A 68 14.52 -4.34 0.38
C ARG A 68 13.70 -5.46 -0.24
N GLU A 69 14.25 -6.67 -0.26
CA GLU A 69 13.57 -7.83 -0.81
C GLU A 69 12.39 -8.27 0.05
N THR A 70 12.49 -8.12 1.37
CA THR A 70 11.39 -8.36 2.31
C THR A 70 10.25 -7.38 2.07
N VAL A 71 10.52 -6.08 1.95
CA VAL A 71 9.49 -5.07 1.65
C VAL A 71 8.82 -5.37 0.30
N ARG A 72 9.61 -5.71 -0.72
CA ARG A 72 9.10 -6.06 -2.05
C ARG A 72 8.19 -7.28 -2.03
N ARG A 73 8.67 -8.42 -1.51
CA ARG A 73 7.97 -9.72 -1.60
C ARG A 73 6.91 -9.92 -0.52
N GLN A 74 7.12 -9.40 0.68
CA GLN A 74 6.27 -9.70 1.83
C GLN A 74 5.34 -8.54 2.20
N THR A 75 5.31 -7.46 1.42
CA THR A 75 4.39 -6.34 1.65
C THR A 75 3.88 -5.77 0.33
N VAL A 76 4.75 -5.23 -0.52
CA VAL A 76 4.33 -4.59 -1.78
C VAL A 76 3.64 -5.59 -2.71
N HIS A 77 4.18 -6.80 -2.86
CA HIS A 77 3.52 -7.85 -3.63
C HIS A 77 2.13 -8.18 -3.12
N GLN A 78 1.94 -8.24 -1.79
CA GLN A 78 0.66 -8.55 -1.18
C GLN A 78 -0.35 -7.42 -1.38
N PHE A 79 0.09 -6.16 -1.28
CA PHE A 79 -0.75 -5.01 -1.59
C PHE A 79 -1.19 -5.03 -3.07
N PHE A 80 -0.28 -5.43 -3.97
CA PHE A 80 -0.58 -5.56 -5.39
C PHE A 80 -1.56 -6.71 -5.68
N GLU A 81 -1.33 -7.89 -5.08
CA GLU A 81 -2.20 -9.07 -5.25
C GLU A 81 -3.65 -8.80 -4.87
N VAL A 82 -3.85 -7.96 -3.86
CA VAL A 82 -5.19 -7.61 -3.37
C VAL A 82 -5.74 -6.32 -4.02
N GLY A 83 -5.04 -5.75 -5.00
CA GLY A 83 -5.49 -4.59 -5.77
C GLY A 83 -5.43 -3.25 -5.03
N LEU A 84 -4.78 -3.17 -3.87
CA LEU A 84 -4.61 -1.91 -3.12
C LEU A 84 -3.67 -0.94 -3.86
N ILE A 85 -2.70 -1.48 -4.60
CA ILE A 85 -1.72 -0.70 -5.37
C ILE A 85 -1.63 -1.17 -6.81
N GLN A 86 -1.13 -0.30 -7.67
CA GLN A 86 -0.80 -0.57 -9.07
C GLN A 86 0.72 -0.52 -9.26
N ALA A 87 1.25 -1.41 -10.10
CA ALA A 87 2.66 -1.44 -10.46
C ALA A 87 2.89 -0.72 -11.80
N ASN A 88 3.93 0.10 -11.86
CA ASN A 88 4.40 0.81 -13.05
C ASN A 88 3.31 1.56 -13.84
N PRO A 89 2.43 2.36 -13.20
CA PRO A 89 1.43 3.12 -13.95
C PRO A 89 2.04 4.19 -14.87
N ASP A 90 3.30 4.56 -14.66
CA ASP A 90 4.10 5.42 -15.53
C ASP A 90 4.59 4.72 -16.80
N GLN A 91 4.80 3.40 -16.73
CA GLN A 91 5.34 2.59 -17.83
C GLN A 91 4.81 1.14 -17.71
N PRO A 92 3.61 0.85 -18.24
CA PRO A 92 2.95 -0.45 -18.04
C PRO A 92 3.70 -1.67 -18.57
N ASP A 93 4.60 -1.49 -19.54
CA ASP A 93 5.44 -2.54 -20.13
C ASP A 93 6.69 -2.87 -19.28
N ARG A 94 6.98 -2.07 -18.24
CA ARG A 94 8.12 -2.33 -17.35
C ARG A 94 7.92 -3.64 -16.58
N PRO A 95 8.89 -4.57 -16.61
CA PRO A 95 8.82 -5.79 -15.81
C PRO A 95 8.68 -5.47 -14.31
N ILE A 96 7.78 -6.17 -13.63
CA ILE A 96 7.51 -5.97 -12.20
C ILE A 96 8.70 -6.36 -11.30
N ASN A 97 9.60 -7.22 -11.78
CA ASN A 97 10.85 -7.57 -11.11
C ASN A 97 12.00 -6.57 -11.40
N SER A 98 11.75 -5.54 -12.22
CA SER A 98 12.73 -4.51 -12.52
C SER A 98 13.18 -3.78 -11.24
N PRO A 99 14.48 -3.45 -11.10
CA PRO A 99 14.92 -2.59 -10.01
C PRO A 99 14.31 -1.18 -10.07
N LYS A 100 13.76 -0.80 -11.24
CA LYS A 100 13.05 0.47 -11.48
C LYS A 100 11.53 0.37 -11.29
N ALA A 101 11.01 -0.75 -10.76
CA ALA A 101 9.59 -0.86 -10.51
C ALA A 101 9.12 0.21 -9.51
N VAL A 102 8.01 0.86 -9.82
CA VAL A 102 7.37 1.88 -8.98
C VAL A 102 5.91 1.51 -8.75
N TYR A 103 5.34 2.05 -7.67
CA TYR A 103 4.00 1.70 -7.22
C TYR A 103 3.24 2.96 -6.82
N GLN A 104 1.92 2.90 -7.00
CA GLN A 104 0.95 3.90 -6.54
C GLN A 104 -0.25 3.21 -5.93
N VAL A 105 -0.92 3.88 -5.00
CA VAL A 105 -2.21 3.42 -4.47
C VAL A 105 -3.26 3.53 -5.56
N GLU A 106 -4.15 2.54 -5.65
CA GLU A 106 -5.31 2.58 -6.54
C GLU A 106 -6.19 3.81 -6.21
N GLN A 107 -6.82 4.44 -7.21
CA GLN A 107 -7.49 5.74 -7.03
C GLN A 107 -8.72 5.66 -6.11
N GLY A 108 -9.51 4.59 -6.21
CA GLY A 108 -10.61 4.31 -5.29
C GLY A 108 -10.13 4.07 -3.86
N ALA A 109 -9.03 3.35 -3.69
CA ALA A 109 -8.39 3.18 -2.39
C ALA A 109 -7.88 4.52 -1.84
N LEU A 110 -7.24 5.36 -2.65
CA LEU A 110 -6.81 6.70 -2.22
C LEU A 110 -8.00 7.55 -1.77
N ALA A 111 -9.10 7.53 -2.51
CA ALA A 111 -10.32 8.24 -2.15
C ALA A 111 -10.89 7.76 -0.81
N LEU A 112 -10.94 6.44 -0.59
CA LEU A 112 -11.30 5.86 0.71
C LEU A 112 -10.35 6.32 1.82
N LEU A 113 -9.03 6.18 1.62
CA LEU A 113 -8.04 6.44 2.67
C LEU A 113 -8.07 7.90 3.14
N ARG A 114 -8.43 8.84 2.26
CA ARG A 114 -8.60 10.26 2.60
C ARG A 114 -9.80 10.55 3.50
N THR A 115 -10.77 9.63 3.62
CA THR A 115 -11.90 9.77 4.55
C THR A 115 -11.62 9.18 5.93
N PHE A 116 -10.43 8.60 6.16
CA PHE A 116 -10.12 8.03 7.46
C PHE A 116 -10.17 9.08 8.58
N GLY A 117 -10.87 8.74 9.66
CA GLY A 117 -11.09 9.65 10.80
C GLY A 117 -12.25 10.64 10.61
N THR A 118 -12.94 10.62 9.46
CA THR A 118 -14.13 11.43 9.22
C THR A 118 -15.42 10.61 9.40
N PRO A 119 -16.59 11.24 9.59
CA PRO A 119 -17.88 10.54 9.69
C PRO A 119 -18.23 9.69 8.46
N GLU A 120 -17.63 9.99 7.30
CA GLU A 120 -17.87 9.27 6.04
C GLU A 120 -17.11 7.94 5.95
N TRP A 121 -16.12 7.69 6.81
CA TRP A 121 -15.23 6.53 6.74
C TRP A 121 -15.97 5.20 6.63
N ASP A 122 -16.91 4.93 7.53
CA ASP A 122 -17.60 3.63 7.59
C ASP A 122 -18.41 3.35 6.34
N GLN A 123 -19.09 4.37 5.80
CA GLN A 123 -19.86 4.24 4.57
C GLN A 123 -18.94 4.07 3.36
N ALA A 124 -17.87 4.86 3.27
CA ALA A 124 -16.88 4.76 2.21
C ALA A 124 -16.20 3.37 2.20
N LEU A 125 -15.85 2.84 3.37
CA LEU A 125 -15.23 1.53 3.51
C LEU A 125 -16.18 0.42 3.05
N ARG A 126 -17.45 0.46 3.46
CA ARG A 126 -18.48 -0.51 3.01
C ARG A 126 -18.66 -0.47 1.50
N THR A 127 -18.73 0.72 0.91
CA THR A 127 -18.83 0.89 -0.53
C THR A 127 -17.59 0.33 -1.22
N TYR A 128 -16.39 0.72 -0.78
CA TYR A 128 -15.13 0.24 -1.33
C TYR A 128 -15.04 -1.28 -1.30
N LEU A 129 -15.29 -1.88 -0.13
CA LEU A 129 -15.30 -3.32 0.03
C LEU A 129 -16.37 -3.94 -0.86
N THR A 130 -17.59 -3.43 -0.96
CA THR A 130 -18.61 -4.04 -1.83
C THR A 130 -18.21 -4.01 -3.32
N THR A 131 -17.63 -2.91 -3.78
CA THR A 131 -17.15 -2.77 -5.17
C THR A 131 -15.91 -3.63 -5.46
N HIS A 132 -15.06 -3.86 -4.47
CA HIS A 132 -13.78 -4.58 -4.62
C HIS A 132 -13.78 -6.01 -4.06
N VAL A 133 -14.82 -6.44 -3.31
CA VAL A 133 -15.06 -7.80 -2.78
C VAL A 133 -15.18 -8.83 -3.91
N LEU A 134 -15.54 -8.39 -5.12
CA LEU A 134 -15.52 -9.22 -6.32
C LEU A 134 -14.09 -9.53 -6.82
N HIS A 135 -13.07 -8.76 -6.43
CA HIS A 135 -11.66 -9.02 -6.76
C HIS A 135 -10.89 -9.74 -5.63
N PHE A 136 -11.25 -9.56 -4.36
CA PHE A 136 -10.54 -10.22 -3.25
C PHE A 136 -10.79 -11.74 -3.15
N ASN A 137 -11.96 -12.24 -3.57
CA ASN A 137 -12.35 -13.66 -3.47
C ASN A 137 -12.41 -14.40 -4.82
N GLY A 138 -12.05 -13.76 -5.93
CA GLY A 138 -12.35 -14.24 -7.27
C GLY A 138 -11.19 -14.07 -8.24
N LYS A 139 -10.30 -15.07 -8.28
CA LYS A 139 -9.22 -15.33 -9.25
C LYS A 139 -7.82 -14.87 -8.84
N ARG A 140 -6.96 -15.88 -8.63
CA ARG A 140 -5.56 -15.83 -9.03
C ARG A 140 -5.46 -15.13 -10.39
N LEU A 141 -4.78 -13.99 -10.43
CA LEU A 141 -4.11 -13.59 -11.66
C LEU A 141 -2.98 -14.60 -11.88
N SER A 142 -3.26 -15.62 -12.67
CA SER A 142 -2.22 -16.39 -13.35
C SER A 142 -1.54 -15.45 -14.36
N GLY A 143 -0.62 -14.62 -13.87
CA GLY A 143 0.39 -13.88 -14.64
C GLY A 143 1.78 -14.49 -14.37
N PRO A 144 2.74 -14.42 -15.31
CA PRO A 144 3.83 -15.36 -15.39
C PRO A 144 4.88 -15.09 -14.30
N TYR A 145 4.70 -15.71 -13.16
CA TYR A 145 5.80 -16.01 -12.24
C TYR A 145 6.09 -17.50 -12.34
N LYS A 146 6.90 -17.83 -13.34
CA LYS A 146 7.83 -18.96 -13.32
C LYS A 146 9.22 -18.38 -13.52
#